data_AF-A0A1G7R1G8-F1
#
_entry.id   AF-A0A1G7R1G8-F1
#
_cell.length_a   1.000
_cell.length_b   1.000
_cell.length_c   1.000
_cell.angle_alpha   90.00
_cell.angle_beta   90.00
_cell.angle_gamma   90.00
#
_symmetry.space_group_name_H-M   'P 1'
#
loop_
_entity.id
_entity.type
_entity.pdbx_description
1 polymer ?
#
loop_
_entity_poly.entity_id
_entity_poly.type
_entity_poly.pdbx_seq_one_letter_code
_entity_poly.pdbx_strand_id
1 'polypeptide(L)' 'MGWLAIHNDLFSRVVKGRPLEIIRGGKIDEAALHRAQMGHRDLEQKLRGQGYARIEDVPRAYIERNGSVSVVSED' A
#
# COMPACT_ATOMS: atom_id res chain seq x y z
N MET A 1 -29.02 17.54 -15.94
CA MET A 1 -27.80 18.10 -16.58
C MET A 1 -26.59 17.70 -15.76
N GLY A 2 -25.76 16.79 -16.30
CA GLY A 2 -24.36 16.64 -15.89
C GLY A 2 -24.03 15.65 -14.77
N TRP A 3 -24.40 14.38 -14.95
CA TRP A 3 -23.71 13.27 -14.27
C TRP A 3 -22.27 13.17 -14.81
N LEU A 4 -21.29 13.76 -14.12
CA LEU A 4 -19.86 13.55 -14.36
C LEU A 4 -19.11 13.51 -13.02
N ALA A 5 -19.52 12.58 -12.15
CA ALA A 5 -18.90 12.36 -10.84
C ALA A 5 -18.00 11.11 -10.81
N ILE A 6 -17.49 10.66 -11.96
CA ILE A 6 -16.69 9.42 -12.03
C ILE A 6 -15.63 9.53 -13.12
N HIS A 7 -14.57 10.33 -12.92
CA HIS A 7 -13.25 10.04 -13.53
C HIS A 7 -12.13 10.96 -13.01
N ASN A 8 -11.86 10.99 -11.70
CA ASN A 8 -10.67 11.72 -11.23
C ASN A 8 -9.89 11.06 -10.08
N ASP A 9 -10.27 9.85 -9.64
CA ASP A 9 -9.53 9.19 -8.57
C ASP A 9 -8.18 8.63 -9.06
N LEU A 10 -8.13 8.15 -10.31
CA LEU A 10 -6.90 7.74 -10.98
C LEU A 10 -5.94 8.90 -11.28
N PHE A 11 -6.45 10.08 -11.61
CA PHE A 11 -5.61 11.27 -11.85
C PHE A 11 -5.07 11.85 -10.53
N SER A 12 -5.85 11.77 -9.44
CA SER A 12 -5.40 12.10 -8.08
C SER A 12 -4.23 11.22 -7.62
N ARG A 13 -4.21 9.94 -8.04
CA ARG A 13 -3.11 8.99 -7.76
C ARG A 13 -1.79 9.35 -8.46
N VAL A 14 -1.84 9.94 -9.65
CA VAL A 14 -0.64 10.40 -10.40
C VAL A 14 -0.13 11.74 -9.86
N VAL A 15 -1.03 12.55 -9.31
CA VAL A 15 -0.84 13.86 -8.64
C VAL A 15 0.38 13.95 -7.71
N LYS A 16 0.49 12.89 -6.93
CA LYS A 16 0.96 13.00 -5.56
C LYS A 16 2.33 12.34 -5.39
N GLY A 17 2.58 11.16 -5.92
CA GLY A 17 3.90 10.54 -5.84
C GLY A 17 3.69 9.07 -5.67
N ARG A 18 4.40 8.29 -6.48
CA ARG A 18 4.06 6.89 -6.68
C ARG A 18 4.15 6.15 -5.34
N PRO A 19 3.08 5.47 -4.90
CA PRO A 19 3.15 4.64 -3.71
C PRO A 19 4.25 3.59 -3.91
N LEU A 20 4.93 3.23 -2.82
CA LEU A 20 6.07 2.34 -2.86
C LEU A 20 5.60 0.92 -2.57
N GLU A 21 5.72 0.02 -3.54
CA GLU A 21 5.43 -1.39 -3.31
C GLU A 21 6.42 -1.96 -2.30
N ILE A 22 5.91 -2.59 -1.25
CA ILE A 22 6.70 -3.15 -0.14
C ILE A 22 6.48 -4.63 0.08
N ILE A 23 5.37 -5.19 -0.39
CA ILE A 23 5.11 -6.63 -0.34
C ILE A 23 4.62 -7.09 -1.69
N ARG A 24 5.14 -8.23 -2.15
CA ARG A 24 4.63 -8.97 -3.31
C ARG A 24 4.67 -10.47 -3.02
N GLY A 25 3.51 -11.11 -3.11
CA GLY A 25 3.34 -12.55 -2.87
C GLY A 25 3.90 -12.98 -1.51
N GLY A 26 3.59 -12.21 -0.46
CA GLY A 26 4.04 -12.51 0.90
C GLY A 26 5.54 -12.29 1.16
N LYS A 27 6.24 -11.55 0.29
CA LYS A 27 7.67 -11.22 0.48
C LYS A 27 7.85 -9.72 0.61
N ILE A 28 8.59 -9.29 1.63
CA ILE A 28 8.95 -7.89 1.84
C ILE A 28 10.07 -7.47 0.88
N ASP A 29 9.92 -6.30 0.26
CA ASP A 29 11.02 -5.56 -0.34
C ASP A 29 11.70 -4.71 0.75
N GLU A 30 12.81 -5.23 1.28
CA GLU A 30 13.59 -4.57 2.33
C GLU A 30 14.14 -3.20 1.90
N ALA A 31 14.49 -3.04 0.62
CA ALA A 31 14.97 -1.76 0.11
C ALA A 31 13.85 -0.74 0.06
N ALA A 32 12.63 -1.16 -0.31
CA ALA A 32 11.46 -0.32 -0.27
C ALA A 32 11.09 0.08 1.16
N LEU A 33 11.06 -0.89 2.08
CA LEU A 33 10.77 -0.66 3.50
C LEU A 33 11.76 0.35 4.12
N HIS A 34 13.05 0.20 3.82
CA HIS A 34 14.09 1.14 4.24
C HIS A 34 13.92 2.54 3.62
N ARG A 35 13.62 2.65 2.31
CA ARG A 35 13.36 3.94 1.64
C ARG A 35 12.14 4.66 2.24
N ALA A 36 11.15 3.90 2.69
CA ALA A 36 9.97 4.42 3.36
C ALA A 36 10.21 4.78 4.84
N GLN A 37 11.40 4.49 5.38
CA GLN A 37 11.75 4.71 6.80
C GLN A 37 10.75 4.05 7.75
N MET A 38 10.18 2.91 7.34
CA MET A 38 9.24 2.12 8.13
C MET A 38 9.95 0.88 8.68
N GLY A 39 9.73 0.54 9.94
CA GLY A 39 10.27 -0.69 10.52
C GLY A 39 9.32 -1.87 10.34
N HIS A 40 9.83 -3.10 10.38
CA HIS A 40 9.03 -4.34 10.28
C HIS A 40 7.85 -4.36 11.26
N ARG A 41 8.07 -3.96 12.51
CA ARG A 41 7.00 -3.93 13.54
C ARG A 41 5.86 -3.00 13.19
N ASP A 42 6.16 -1.84 12.60
CA ASP A 42 5.14 -0.87 12.19
C ASP A 42 4.36 -1.38 10.98
N LEU A 43 5.07 -1.97 10.00
CA LEU A 43 4.46 -2.66 8.88
C LEU A 43 3.51 -3.76 9.36
N GLU A 44 3.97 -4.67 10.20
CA GLU A 44 3.15 -5.75 10.76
C GLU A 44 1.94 -5.23 11.55
N GLN A 45 2.10 -4.16 12.34
CA GLN A 45 0.98 -3.54 13.05
C GLN A 45 -0.08 -3.00 12.08
N LYS A 46 0.35 -2.32 11.00
CA LYS A 46 -0.56 -1.79 9.98
C LYS A 46 -1.25 -2.88 9.18
N LEU A 47 -0.55 -3.98 8.90
CA LEU A 47 -1.12 -5.17 8.22
C LEU A 47 -2.14 -5.88 9.12
N ARG A 48 -1.83 -6.05 10.41
CA ARG A 48 -2.78 -6.60 11.38
C ARG A 48 -4.04 -5.74 11.51
N GLY A 49 -3.90 -4.42 11.49
CA GLY A 49 -5.03 -3.49 11.45
C GLY A 49 -5.94 -3.64 10.23
N GLN A 50 -5.45 -4.29 9.17
CA GLN A 50 -6.18 -4.61 7.94
C GLN A 50 -6.61 -6.09 7.87
N GLY A 51 -6.41 -6.87 8.93
CA GLY A 51 -6.82 -8.28 9.00
C GLY A 51 -5.75 -9.28 8.54
N TYR A 52 -4.55 -8.83 8.17
CA TYR A 52 -3.44 -9.71 7.80
C TYR A 52 -2.56 -10.00 9.02
N ALA A 53 -2.70 -11.19 9.58
CA ALA A 53 -1.93 -11.62 10.76
C ALA A 53 -0.46 -11.93 10.43
N ARG A 54 -0.19 -12.35 9.19
CA ARG A 54 1.13 -12.77 8.73
C ARG A 54 1.45 -12.13 7.39
N ILE A 55 2.73 -11.83 7.16
CA ILE A 55 3.21 -11.21 5.93
C ILE A 55 2.95 -12.13 4.74
N GLU A 56 3.06 -13.44 4.92
CA GLU A 56 2.91 -14.44 3.86
C GLU A 56 1.50 -14.47 3.26
N ASP A 57 0.50 -13.98 4.02
CA ASP A 57 -0.90 -13.92 3.59
C ASP A 57 -1.20 -12.65 2.76
N VAL A 58 -0.24 -11.73 2.62
CA VAL A 58 -0.42 -10.43 1.94
C VAL A 58 -0.09 -10.57 0.45
N PRO A 59 -1.06 -10.39 -0.47
CA PRO A 59 -0.81 -10.51 -1.91
C PRO A 59 0.11 -9.40 -2.42
N ARG A 60 -0.31 -8.14 -2.23
CA ARG A 60 0.50 -6.95 -2.51
C ARG A 60 0.21 -5.86 -1.50
N ALA A 61 1.25 -5.15 -1.07
CA ALA A 61 1.09 -3.97 -0.22
C ALA A 61 1.95 -2.80 -0.69
N TYR A 62 1.46 -1.60 -0.42
CA TYR A 62 2.11 -0.35 -0.77
C TYR A 62 2.19 0.59 0.43
N ILE A 63 3.27 1.36 0.53
CA ILE A 63 3.37 2.50 1.45
C ILE A 63 3.01 3.78 0.69
N GLU A 64 1.98 4.47 1.19
CA GLU A 64 1.54 5.77 0.73
C GLU A 64 2.41 6.89 1.30
N ARG A 65 2.39 8.08 0.70
CA ARG A 65 3.24 9.22 1.15
C ARG A 65 3.00 9.69 2.58
N ASN A 66 1.82 9.42 3.14
CA ASN A 66 1.48 9.74 4.53
C ASN A 66 1.91 8.64 5.52
N GLY A 67 2.59 7.59 5.05
CA GLY A 67 3.01 6.44 5.87
C GLY A 67 1.91 5.42 6.13
N SER A 68 0.73 5.53 5.50
CA SER A 68 -0.27 4.45 5.55
C SER A 68 0.14 3.28 4.65
N VAL A 69 -0.23 2.06 5.05
CA VAL A 69 -0.06 0.86 4.23
C VAL A 69 -1.40 0.51 3.62
N SER A 70 -1.45 0.29 2.31
CA SER A 70 -2.61 -0.24 1.59
C SER A 70 -2.31 -1.66 1.10
N VAL A 71 -3.29 -2.57 1.22
CA VAL A 71 -3.21 -3.93 0.66
C VAL A 71 -4.14 -4.03 -0.55
N VAL A 72 -3.66 -4.64 -1.63
CA VAL A 72 -4.42 -4.82 -2.87
C VAL A 72 -4.45 -6.30 -3.23
N SER A 73 -5.66 -6.83 -3.43
CA SER A 73 -5.88 -8.16 -3.97
C SER A 73 -5.71 -8.15 -5.49
N GLU A 74 -5.20 -9.24 -6.05
CA GLU A 74 -5.32 -9.51 -7.49
C GLU A 74 -6.69 -10.13 -7.71
N ASP A 75 -7.61 -9.39 -8.33
CA ASP A 75 -8.83 -9.96 -8.93
C ASP A 75 -8.48 -10.82 -10.15
#